data_AF-A0A9Q7SDE9-F1
#
_entry.id   AF-A0A9Q7SDE9-F1
#
_cell.length_a   1.000
_cell.length_b   1.000
_cell.length_c   1.000
_cell.angle_alpha   90.00
_cell.angle_beta   90.00
_cell.angle_gamma   90.00
#
_symmetry.space_group_name_H-M   'P 1'
#
loop_
_entity.id
_entity.type
_entity.pdbx_description
1 polymer ?
#
loop_
_entity_poly.entity_id
_entity_poly.type
_entity_poly.pdbx_seq_one_letter_code
_entity_poly.pdbx_strand_id
1 'polypeptide(L)'
;MTTAETRREALAAQLLSQPRPDNILGVLEQRDAIDRVAGVENDDVAQRLITLALSVDDETMVRALLHGAYRYRWHHAVAAYAVGRPENATAAMELWQLTAKDE
;
A
#
# COMPACT_ATOMS: atom_id res chain seq x y z
N MET A 1 19.67 -13.62 -2.36
CA MET A 1 19.12 -12.98 -3.56
C MET A 1 18.87 -14.00 -4.64
N THR A 2 17.73 -14.66 -4.51
CA THR A 2 17.09 -15.42 -5.58
C THR A 2 16.40 -14.44 -6.55
N THR A 3 16.11 -14.87 -7.78
CA THR A 3 15.37 -14.07 -8.76
C THR A 3 14.00 -13.59 -8.24
N ALA A 4 13.37 -14.36 -7.35
CA ALA A 4 12.09 -14.01 -6.73
C ALA A 4 12.21 -12.86 -5.71
N GLU A 5 13.26 -12.85 -4.88
CA GLU A 5 13.53 -11.77 -3.93
C GLU A 5 13.79 -10.44 -4.66
N THR A 6 14.61 -10.45 -5.71
CA THR A 6 14.87 -9.26 -6.54
C THR A 6 13.59 -8.73 -7.19
N ARG A 7 12.71 -9.63 -7.64
CA ARG A 7 11.43 -9.25 -8.25
C ARG A 7 10.48 -8.62 -7.24
N ARG A 8 10.39 -9.21 -6.03
CA ARG A 8 9.63 -8.66 -4.90
C ARG A 8 10.10 -7.25 -4.55
N GLU A 9 11.41 -7.05 -4.40
CA GLU A 9 11.98 -5.73 -4.09
C GLU A 9 11.66 -4.70 -5.18
N ALA A 10 11.77 -5.07 -6.46
CA ALA A 10 11.45 -4.17 -7.57
C ALA A 10 9.98 -3.76 -7.58
N LEU A 11 9.06 -4.70 -7.35
CA LEU A 11 7.62 -4.42 -7.26
C LEU A 11 7.27 -3.58 -6.04
N ALA A 12 7.90 -3.87 -4.90
CA ALA A 12 7.75 -3.06 -3.70
C ALA A 12 8.26 -1.63 -3.93
N ALA A 13 9.42 -1.45 -4.57
CA ALA A 13 9.93 -0.11 -4.90
C ALA A 13 8.98 0.64 -5.86
N GLN A 14 8.35 -0.05 -6.81
CA GLN A 14 7.40 0.54 -7.73
C GLN A 14 6.11 1.01 -7.03
N LEU A 15 5.56 0.19 -6.14
CA LEU A 15 4.21 0.40 -5.58
C LEU A 15 4.22 1.07 -4.20
N LEU A 16 5.29 0.88 -3.45
CA LEU A 16 5.37 1.27 -2.04
C LEU A 16 6.34 2.45 -1.83
N SER A 17 6.97 2.96 -2.89
CA SER A 17 7.73 4.21 -2.78
C SER A 17 6.80 5.32 -2.33
N GLN A 18 7.10 5.90 -1.16
CA GLN A 18 6.37 7.08 -0.69
C GLN A 18 7.04 8.33 -1.28
N PRO A 19 6.24 9.32 -1.73
CA PRO A 19 6.80 10.59 -2.15
C PRO A 19 7.61 11.18 -0.99
N ARG A 20 8.83 11.63 -1.28
CA ARG A 20 9.67 12.26 -0.27
C ARG A 20 9.04 13.60 0.08
N PRO A 21 8.72 13.88 1.36
CA PRO A 21 8.15 15.17 1.72
C PRO A 21 9.16 16.29 1.47
N ASP A 22 8.72 17.35 0.80
CA ASP A 22 9.57 18.52 0.50
C ASP A 22 9.60 19.55 1.63
N ASN A 23 8.75 19.38 2.66
CA ASN A 23 8.66 20.27 3.80
C ASN A 23 8.16 19.53 5.06
N ILE A 24 8.20 20.22 6.20
CA ILE A 24 7.80 19.67 7.51
C ILE A 24 6.33 19.26 7.54
N LEU A 25 5.43 19.98 6.86
CA LEU A 25 4.00 19.65 6.83
C LEU A 25 3.78 18.29 6.17
N GLY A 26 4.42 18.03 5.02
CA GLY A 26 4.35 16.73 4.36
C GLY A 26 4.90 15.59 5.21
N VAL A 27 5.94 15.83 6.02
CA VAL A 27 6.45 14.83 6.99
C VAL A 27 5.39 14.53 8.06
N LEU A 28 4.68 15.54 8.55
CA LEU A 28 3.62 15.35 9.55
C LEU A 28 2.41 14.62 8.97
N GLU A 29 2.00 14.96 7.74
CA GLU A 29 0.93 14.25 7.02
C GLU A 29 1.27 12.77 6.81
N GLN A 30 2.49 12.47 6.39
CA GLN A 30 2.97 11.10 6.21
C GLN A 30 2.95 10.32 7.53
N ARG A 31 3.40 10.94 8.62
CA ARG A 31 3.39 10.32 9.96
C ARG A 31 1.97 10.08 10.46
N ASP A 32 1.09 11.05 10.32
CA ASP A 32 -0.33 10.93 10.70
C ASP A 32 -1.03 9.83 9.89
N ALA A 33 -0.75 9.72 8.58
CA ALA A 33 -1.25 8.62 7.77
C ALA A 33 -0.76 7.25 8.28
N ILE A 34 0.52 7.13 8.61
CA ILE A 34 1.09 5.88 9.18
C ILE A 34 0.46 5.56 10.54
N ASP A 35 0.32 6.55 11.42
CA ASP A 35 -0.27 6.38 12.76
C ASP A 35 -1.74 5.97 12.66
N ARG A 36 -2.50 6.54 11.72
CA ARG A 36 -3.89 6.14 11.45
C ARG A 36 -3.99 4.70 10.94
N VAL A 37 -3.10 4.29 10.03
CA VAL A 37 -3.08 2.92 9.50
C VAL A 37 -2.74 1.89 10.58
N ALA A 38 -1.87 2.24 11.54
CA ALA A 38 -1.56 1.37 12.67
C ALA A 38 -2.78 1.07 13.56
N GLY A 39 -3.79 1.94 13.55
CA GLY A 39 -5.06 1.75 14.26
C GLY A 39 -6.14 1.02 13.48
N VAL A 40 -5.89 0.60 12.23
CA VAL A 40 -6.89 -0.11 11.41
C VAL A 40 -7.03 -1.55 11.89
N GLU A 41 -8.27 -1.91 12.23
CA GLU A 41 -8.57 -3.16 12.95
C GLU A 41 -8.60 -4.41 12.05
N ASN A 42 -9.06 -4.26 10.80
CA ASN A 42 -9.30 -5.38 9.90
C ASN A 42 -9.31 -4.96 8.42
N ASP A 43 -9.31 -5.98 7.55
CA ASP A 43 -9.25 -5.84 6.09
C ASP A 43 -10.44 -5.03 5.52
N ASP A 44 -11.66 -5.23 6.04
CA ASP A 44 -12.84 -4.54 5.53
C ASP A 44 -12.78 -3.02 5.81
N VAL A 45 -12.26 -2.63 6.97
CA VAL A 45 -12.00 -1.22 7.29
C VAL A 45 -10.90 -0.67 6.39
N ALA A 46 -9.80 -1.41 6.20
CA ALA A 46 -8.72 -1.01 5.29
C ALA A 46 -9.21 -0.82 3.84
N GLN A 47 -10.07 -1.72 3.35
CA GLN A 47 -10.69 -1.64 2.03
C GLN A 47 -11.51 -0.36 1.84
N ARG A 48 -12.33 0.00 2.83
CA ARG A 48 -13.14 1.23 2.78
C ARG A 48 -12.26 2.46 2.79
N LEU A 49 -11.25 2.48 3.65
CA LEU A 49 -10.32 3.60 3.77
C LEU A 49 -9.50 3.81 2.50
N ILE A 50 -8.99 2.74 1.87
CA ILE A 50 -8.18 2.89 0.65
C ILE A 50 -9.04 3.31 -0.54
N THR A 51 -10.28 2.84 -0.61
CA THR A 51 -11.25 3.27 -1.63
C THR A 51 -11.60 4.75 -1.47
N LEU A 52 -11.76 5.23 -0.22
CA LEU A 52 -11.99 6.64 0.05
C LEU A 52 -10.76 7.49 -0.28
N ALA A 53 -9.56 7.06 0.12
CA ALA A 53 -8.33 7.79 -0.18
C ALA A 53 -8.10 7.92 -1.70
N LEU A 54 -8.40 6.86 -2.46
CA LEU A 54 -8.37 6.90 -3.92
C LEU A 54 -9.40 7.87 -4.52
N SER A 55 -10.59 8.01 -3.94
CA SER A 55 -11.63 8.89 -4.50
C SER A 55 -11.36 10.38 -4.30
N VAL A 56 -10.48 10.73 -3.36
CA VAL A 56 -10.05 12.11 -3.08
C VAL A 56 -8.60 12.38 -3.49
N ASP A 57 -7.97 11.45 -4.21
CA ASP A 57 -6.57 11.52 -4.65
C ASP A 57 -5.55 11.75 -3.50
N ASP A 58 -5.84 11.22 -2.30
CA ASP A 58 -4.91 11.26 -1.16
C ASP A 58 -3.85 10.17 -1.29
N GLU A 59 -2.85 10.43 -2.14
CA GLU A 59 -1.76 9.48 -2.42
C GLU A 59 -0.95 9.11 -1.17
N THR A 60 -0.79 10.02 -0.21
CA THR A 60 -0.07 9.75 1.04
C THR A 60 -0.80 8.66 1.84
N MET A 61 -2.12 8.80 2.01
CA MET A 61 -2.95 7.81 2.69
C MET A 61 -3.05 6.50 1.89
N VAL A 62 -3.18 6.57 0.56
CA VAL A 62 -3.19 5.37 -0.31
C VAL A 62 -1.91 4.55 -0.12
N ARG A 63 -0.74 5.19 -0.14
CA ARG A 63 0.54 4.50 0.07
C ARG A 63 0.64 3.92 1.48
N ALA A 64 0.28 4.70 2.50
CA ALA A 64 0.31 4.21 3.88
C ALA A 64 -0.60 2.98 4.08
N LEU A 65 -1.83 3.01 3.56
CA LEU A 65 -2.76 1.89 3.61
C LEU A 65 -2.26 0.68 2.82
N LEU A 66 -1.65 0.90 1.65
CA LEU A 66 -1.09 -0.19 0.85
C LEU A 66 0.09 -0.88 1.55
N HIS A 67 0.96 -0.10 2.21
CA HIS A 67 2.01 -0.64 3.10
C HIS A 67 1.41 -1.47 4.24
N GLY A 68 0.39 -0.93 4.91
CA GLY A 68 -0.36 -1.64 5.95
C GLY A 68 -0.97 -2.95 5.41
N ALA A 69 -1.54 -2.91 4.22
CA ALA A 69 -2.22 -4.05 3.63
C ALA A 69 -1.27 -5.24 3.35
N TYR A 70 -0.07 -4.98 2.84
CA TYR A 70 0.94 -6.03 2.69
C TYR A 70 1.48 -6.53 4.02
N ARG A 71 1.61 -5.67 5.03
CA ARG A 71 2.10 -6.03 6.37
C ARG A 71 1.10 -6.86 7.17
N TYR A 72 -0.16 -6.46 7.18
CA TYR A 72 -1.22 -7.06 8.00
C TYR A 72 -2.11 -8.04 7.23
N ARG A 73 -1.75 -8.35 5.97
CA ARG A 73 -2.46 -9.30 5.10
C ARG A 73 -3.92 -8.88 4.80
N TRP A 74 -4.14 -7.61 4.49
CA TRP A 74 -5.44 -7.09 4.07
C TRP A 74 -5.63 -7.26 2.55
N HIS A 75 -6.16 -8.42 2.16
CA HIS A 75 -6.35 -8.78 0.76
C HIS A 75 -7.40 -7.90 0.07
N HIS A 76 -8.52 -7.61 0.73
CA HIS A 76 -9.57 -6.75 0.17
C HIS A 76 -9.05 -5.33 -0.08
N ALA A 77 -8.18 -4.80 0.78
CA ALA A 77 -7.53 -3.52 0.55
C ALA A 77 -6.61 -3.52 -0.68
N VAL A 78 -5.78 -4.55 -0.87
CA VAL A 78 -4.94 -4.68 -2.07
C VAL A 78 -5.79 -4.83 -3.34
N ALA A 79 -6.86 -5.61 -3.28
CA ALA A 79 -7.79 -5.77 -4.39
C ALA A 79 -8.50 -4.45 -4.75
N ALA A 80 -8.93 -3.67 -3.76
CA ALA A 80 -9.53 -2.36 -3.98
C ALA A 80 -8.53 -1.38 -4.62
N TYR A 81 -7.27 -1.39 -4.19
CA TYR A 81 -6.21 -0.62 -4.84
C TYR A 81 -6.04 -1.01 -6.31
N ALA A 82 -5.99 -2.30 -6.62
CA ALA A 82 -5.84 -2.79 -7.99
C ALA A 82 -7.03 -2.37 -8.89
N VAL A 83 -8.25 -2.31 -8.35
CA VAL A 83 -9.43 -1.81 -9.07
C VAL A 83 -9.35 -0.31 -9.32
N GLY A 84 -8.91 0.48 -8.34
CA GLY A 84 -8.82 1.94 -8.47
C GLY A 84 -7.62 2.44 -9.27
N ARG A 85 -6.54 1.65 -9.36
CA ARG A 85 -5.31 1.92 -10.13
C ARG A 85 -5.04 0.76 -11.09
N PRO A 86 -5.84 0.59 -12.16
CA PRO A 86 -5.72 -0.54 -13.08
C PRO A 86 -4.33 -0.65 -13.74
N GLU A 87 -3.63 0.47 -13.92
CA GLU A 87 -2.25 0.54 -14.41
C GLU A 87 -1.25 -0.19 -13.50
N ASN A 88 -1.57 -0.33 -12.21
CA ASN A 88 -0.74 -0.97 -11.20
C ASN A 88 -1.30 -2.32 -10.73
N ALA A 89 -2.45 -2.76 -11.24
CA ALA A 89 -3.17 -3.94 -10.77
C ALA A 89 -2.33 -5.22 -10.85
N THR A 90 -1.67 -5.45 -11.99
CA THR A 90 -0.82 -6.63 -12.19
C THR A 90 0.33 -6.67 -11.19
N ALA A 91 1.03 -5.55 -11.01
CA ALA A 91 2.14 -5.44 -10.08
C ALA A 91 1.68 -5.66 -8.63
N ALA A 92 0.52 -5.09 -8.25
CA ALA A 92 -0.02 -5.21 -6.90
C ALA A 92 -0.38 -6.66 -6.54
N MET A 93 -1.03 -7.37 -7.47
CA MET A 93 -1.39 -8.78 -7.29
C MET A 93 -0.17 -9.70 -7.34
N GLU A 94 0.82 -9.41 -8.19
CA GLU A 94 2.08 -10.15 -8.25
C GLU A 94 2.85 -10.04 -6.92
N LEU A 95 2.98 -8.81 -6.39
CA LEU A 95 3.63 -8.57 -5.10
C LEU A 95 2.90 -9.28 -3.94
N TRP A 96 1.56 -9.33 -3.99
CA TRP A 96 0.77 -10.06 -3.00
C TRP A 96 1.09 -11.57 -3.02
N GLN A 97 1.10 -12.18 -4.21
CA GLN A 97 1.41 -13.60 -4.37
C GLN A 97 2.83 -13.95 -3.93
N LEU A 98 3.81 -13.07 -4.20
CA LEU A 98 5.19 -13.26 -3.77
C LEU A 98 5.30 -13.13 -2.24
N THR A 99 4.66 -12.14 -1.64
CA THR A 99 4.65 -11.97 -0.18
C THR A 99 3.99 -13.16 0.52
N ALA A 100 2.97 -13.78 -0.07
CA ALA A 100 2.31 -14.96 0.50
C ALA A 100 3.17 -16.24 0.49
N LYS A 101 4.26 -16.29 -0.28
CA LYS A 101 5.15 -17.47 -0.39
C LYS A 101 6.33 -17.47 0.58
N ASP A 102 6.64 -16.33 1.18
CA ASP A 102 7.83 -16.12 2.03
C ASP A 102 7.55 -16.30 3.55
N GLU A 103 6.33 -16.68 3.95
CA GLU A 103 5.96 -17.10 5.32
C GLU A 103 5.75 -18.63 5.38
#